data_AF-A0A7W3YB91-F1
#
_entry.id   AF-A0A7W3YB91-F1
#
_cell.length_a   1.000
_cell.length_b   1.000
_cell.length_c   1.000
_cell.angle_alpha   90.00
_cell.angle_beta   90.00
_cell.angle_gamma   90.00
#
_symmetry.space_group_name_H-M   'P 1'
#
loop_
_entity.id
_entity.type
_entity.pdbx_description
1 polymer ?
#
loop_
_entity_poly.entity_id
_entity_poly.type
_entity_poly.pdbx_seq_one_letter_code
_entity_poly.pdbx_strand_id
1 'polypeptide(L)'
;MVSKKWTNLAKEFQMMGNVSYDDYIKYLKSLNQKELDEHLLNLEVKYDKRSKIATSFFIVLIISAIGGIISSYVSFAKSVIKVFEPSSTYKAHILLNGSFCFIFLIVLVLLIFVLFIFSSLSNNKKKLLMTKKYIDTQKNNKKKGKKINNERIL
;
A
#
# COMPACT_ATOMS: atom_id res chain seq x y z
N MET A 1 29.14 7.01 15.55
CA MET A 1 28.09 7.72 16.31
C MET A 1 26.87 7.89 15.40
N VAL A 2 25.91 6.97 15.44
CA VAL A 2 24.72 7.03 14.57
C VAL A 2 23.81 8.13 15.10
N SER A 3 23.48 9.13 14.27
CA SER A 3 22.72 10.30 14.73
C SER A 3 21.33 9.88 15.24
N LYS A 4 20.84 10.52 16.32
CA LYS A 4 19.50 10.31 16.90
C LYS A 4 18.36 10.34 15.87
N LYS A 5 18.57 11.01 14.73
CA LYS A 5 17.63 11.09 13.62
C LYS A 5 17.44 9.75 12.91
N TRP A 6 18.52 8.98 12.73
CA TRP A 6 18.48 7.66 12.10
C TRP A 6 17.88 6.59 13.00
N THR A 7 18.08 6.68 14.32
CA THR A 7 17.47 5.76 15.29
C THR A 7 15.96 5.99 15.43
N ASN A 8 15.49 7.24 15.32
CA ASN A 8 14.06 7.55 15.29
C ASN A 8 13.41 7.07 13.98
N LEU A 9 14.09 7.25 12.84
CA LEU A 9 13.65 6.69 11.55
C LEU A 9 13.60 5.16 11.59
N ALA A 10 14.61 4.50 12.17
CA ALA A 10 14.64 3.05 12.33
C ALA A 10 13.52 2.53 13.25
N LYS A 11 13.19 3.27 14.32
CA LYS A 11 12.02 2.99 15.17
C LYS A 11 10.70 3.21 14.43
N GLU A 12 10.56 4.26 13.63
CA GLU A 12 9.39 4.45 12.76
C GLU A 12 9.26 3.31 11.73
N PHE A 13 10.38 2.84 11.17
CA PHE A 13 10.41 1.71 10.23
C PHE A 13 10.11 0.37 10.91
N GLN A 14 10.60 0.11 12.12
CA GLN A 14 10.21 -1.06 12.91
C GLN A 14 8.73 -1.00 13.30
N MET A 15 8.21 0.20 13.62
CA MET A 15 6.80 0.41 13.88
C MET A 15 5.92 0.27 12.63
N MET A 16 6.48 0.22 11.42
CA MET A 16 5.74 -0.01 10.17
C MET A 16 5.51 -1.50 9.87
N GLY A 17 6.17 -2.42 10.58
CA GLY A 17 6.19 -3.86 10.24
C GLY A 17 5.20 -4.78 10.97
N ASN A 18 4.98 -4.62 12.28
CA ASN A 18 4.10 -5.51 13.06
C ASN A 18 3.95 -5.00 14.50
N VAL A 19 3.34 -3.83 14.71
CA VAL A 19 3.17 -3.30 16.08
C VAL A 19 1.92 -3.92 16.69
N SER A 20 2.09 -4.65 17.78
CA SER A 20 0.97 -5.10 18.62
C SER A 20 0.09 -3.90 18.97
N TYR A 21 -1.23 -4.07 18.92
CA TYR A 21 -2.21 -3.02 19.20
C TYR A 21 -1.86 -2.25 20.49
N ASP A 22 -1.40 -2.97 21.51
CA ASP A 22 -1.07 -2.41 22.82
C ASP A 22 0.13 -1.45 22.79
N ASP A 23 1.16 -1.75 21.98
CA ASP A 23 2.33 -0.90 21.86
C ASP A 23 2.03 0.36 21.04
N TYR A 24 1.13 0.25 20.05
CA TYR A 24 0.66 1.42 19.31
C TYR A 24 -0.18 2.34 20.21
N ILE A 25 -1.05 1.78 21.06
CA ILE A 25 -1.82 2.57 22.03
C ILE A 25 -0.91 3.22 23.08
N LYS A 26 0.11 2.52 23.59
CA LYS A 26 1.11 3.11 24.50
C LYS A 26 1.82 4.31 23.85
N TYR A 27 2.19 4.18 22.58
CA TYR A 27 2.74 5.29 21.81
C TYR A 27 1.75 6.45 21.70
N LEU A 28 0.48 6.21 21.34
CA LEU A 28 -0.55 7.26 21.25
C LEU A 28 -0.81 7.95 22.60
N LYS A 29 -0.68 7.23 23.73
CA LYS A 29 -0.77 7.80 25.08
C LYS A 29 0.42 8.70 25.44
N SER A 30 1.59 8.46 24.84
CA SER A 30 2.79 9.27 25.09
C SER A 30 2.77 10.62 24.37
N LEU A 31 1.91 10.77 23.35
CA LEU A 31 1.77 12.00 22.56
C LEU A 31 0.86 13.01 23.28
N ASN A 32 1.23 14.28 23.20
CA ASN A 32 0.37 15.37 23.65
C ASN A 32 -0.72 15.69 22.59
N GLN A 33 -1.77 16.43 22.95
CA GLN A 33 -2.92 16.63 22.05
C GLN A 33 -2.53 17.23 20.68
N LYS A 34 -1.62 18.21 20.66
CA LYS A 34 -1.11 18.81 19.41
C LYS A 34 -0.34 17.81 18.55
N GLU A 35 0.51 16.98 19.18
CA GLU A 35 1.32 15.97 18.49
C GLU A 35 0.44 14.84 17.95
N LEU A 36 -0.65 14.51 18.66
CA LEU A 36 -1.63 13.53 18.23
C LEU A 36 -2.41 13.99 17.00
N ASP A 37 -2.81 15.27 16.97
CA ASP A 37 -3.50 15.89 15.83
C ASP A 37 -2.57 16.00 14.61
N GLU A 38 -1.30 16.36 14.82
CA GLU A 38 -0.27 16.38 13.75
C GLU A 38 0.03 14.98 13.23
N HIS A 39 0.12 13.97 14.10
CA HIS A 39 0.32 12.58 13.72
C HIS A 39 -0.85 12.04 12.87
N LEU A 40 -2.09 12.39 13.24
CA LEU A 40 -3.28 12.03 12.47
C LEU A 40 -3.28 12.70 11.09
N LEU A 41 -3.00 14.01 11.02
CA LEU A 41 -2.89 14.75 9.75
C LEU A 41 -1.83 14.14 8.83
N ASN A 42 -0.65 13.83 9.37
CA ASN A 42 0.43 13.23 8.59
C ASN A 42 0.04 11.84 8.07
N LEU A 43 -0.64 11.02 8.88
CA LEU A 43 -1.18 9.73 8.45
C LEU A 43 -2.24 9.88 7.35
N GLU A 44 -3.16 10.85 7.47
CA GLU A 44 -4.18 11.12 6.46
C GLU A 44 -3.57 11.56 5.13
N VAL A 45 -2.66 12.54 5.15
CA VAL A 45 -1.98 13.05 3.96
C VAL A 45 -1.17 11.95 3.28
N LYS A 46 -0.42 11.16 4.07
CA LYS A 46 0.40 10.06 3.56
C LYS A 46 -0.46 8.95 2.97
N TYR A 47 -1.59 8.62 3.62
CA TYR A 47 -2.54 7.63 3.11
C TYR A 47 -3.20 8.12 1.82
N ASP A 48 -3.74 9.34 1.78
CA ASP A 48 -4.46 9.86 0.61
C ASP A 48 -3.56 9.97 -0.61
N LYS A 49 -2.35 10.54 -0.45
CA LYS A 49 -1.37 10.63 -1.54
C LYS A 49 -0.96 9.25 -2.05
N ARG A 50 -0.64 8.31 -1.16
CA ARG A 50 -0.25 6.95 -1.55
C ARG A 50 -1.42 6.17 -2.16
N SER A 51 -2.64 6.39 -1.69
CA SER A 51 -3.85 5.73 -2.20
C SER A 51 -4.15 6.18 -3.61
N LYS A 52 -4.09 7.49 -3.88
CA LYS A 52 -4.29 8.04 -5.22
C LYS A 52 -3.24 7.54 -6.21
N ILE A 53 -1.96 7.51 -5.80
CA ILE A 53 -0.87 6.97 -6.61
C ILE A 53 -1.08 5.48 -6.88
N ALA A 54 -1.42 4.68 -5.87
CA ALA A 54 -1.68 3.26 -6.02
C ALA A 54 -2.83 2.98 -6.99
N THR A 55 -3.94 3.72 -6.85
CA THR A 55 -5.11 3.59 -7.75
C THR A 55 -4.76 4.00 -9.17
N SER A 56 -4.07 5.12 -9.37
CA SER A 56 -3.64 5.57 -10.70
C SER A 56 -2.69 4.57 -11.36
N PHE A 57 -1.72 4.05 -10.61
CA PHE A 57 -0.79 3.03 -11.07
C PHE A 57 -1.53 1.74 -11.47
N PHE A 58 -2.50 1.30 -10.67
CA PHE A 58 -3.31 0.12 -10.96
C PHE A 58 -4.15 0.28 -12.24
N ILE A 59 -4.75 1.47 -12.44
CA ILE A 59 -5.50 1.78 -13.67
C ILE A 59 -4.58 1.76 -14.88
N VAL A 60 -3.40 2.38 -14.80
CA VAL A 60 -2.41 2.38 -15.89
C VAL A 60 -1.96 0.96 -16.22
N LEU A 61 -1.74 0.12 -15.21
CA LEU A 61 -1.41 -1.30 -15.43
C LEU A 61 -2.52 -2.05 -16.18
N ILE A 62 -3.78 -1.85 -15.81
CA ILE A 62 -4.92 -2.49 -16.50
C ILE A 62 -4.99 -2.03 -17.96
N ILE A 63 -4.89 -0.72 -18.21
CA ILE A 63 -4.95 -0.17 -19.56
C ILE A 63 -3.78 -0.68 -20.40
N SER A 64 -2.57 -0.71 -19.84
CA SER A 64 -1.37 -1.21 -20.52
C SER A 64 -1.47 -2.71 -20.82
N ALA A 65 -2.06 -3.50 -19.92
CA ALA A 65 -2.27 -4.93 -20.12
C ALA A 65 -3.28 -5.20 -21.25
N ILE A 66 -4.44 -4.54 -21.21
CA ILE A 66 -5.52 -4.73 -22.20
C ILE A 66 -5.13 -4.19 -23.58
N GLY A 67 -4.60 -2.96 -23.63
CA GLY A 67 -4.36 -2.25 -24.88
C GLY A 67 -3.01 -2.53 -25.52
N GLY A 68 -1.94 -2.65 -24.72
CA GLY A 68 -0.57 -2.72 -25.22
C GLY A 68 0.00 -4.13 -25.28
N ILE A 69 0.00 -4.83 -24.15
CA ILE A 69 0.71 -6.11 -24.01
C ILE A 69 0.02 -7.21 -24.83
N ILE A 70 -1.31 -7.36 -24.72
CA ILE A 70 -2.06 -8.40 -25.43
C ILE A 70 -1.99 -8.18 -26.95
N SER A 71 -2.23 -6.96 -27.43
CA SER A 71 -2.23 -6.65 -28.87
C SER A 71 -0.84 -6.83 -29.50
N SER A 72 0.22 -6.42 -28.80
CA SER A 72 1.61 -6.60 -29.23
C SER A 72 1.99 -8.07 -29.25
N TYR A 73 1.58 -8.83 -28.24
CA TYR A 73 1.85 -10.27 -28.17
C TYR A 73 1.13 -11.05 -29.28
N VAL A 74 -0.14 -10.73 -29.56
CA VAL A 74 -0.88 -11.36 -30.67
C VAL A 74 -0.24 -11.04 -32.01
N SER A 75 0.20 -9.80 -32.23
CA SER A 75 0.89 -9.39 -33.47
C SER A 75 2.25 -10.08 -33.62
N PHE A 76 3.01 -10.19 -32.53
CA PHE A 76 4.24 -10.96 -32.48
C PHE A 76 3.97 -12.43 -32.81
N ALA A 77 2.97 -13.05 -32.18
CA ALA A 77 2.65 -14.45 -32.40
C ALA A 77 2.25 -14.74 -33.85
N LYS A 78 1.43 -13.87 -34.45
CA LYS A 78 1.08 -13.95 -35.88
C LYS A 78 2.30 -13.83 -36.77
N SER A 79 3.27 -12.97 -36.43
CA SER A 79 4.49 -12.79 -37.21
C SER A 79 5.42 -14.01 -37.10
N VAL A 80 5.58 -14.56 -35.90
CA VAL A 80 6.36 -15.79 -35.67
C VAL A 80 5.75 -16.96 -36.42
N ILE A 81 4.42 -17.15 -36.35
CA ILE A 81 3.75 -18.23 -37.08
C ILE A 81 3.99 -18.09 -38.59
N LYS A 82 3.79 -16.90 -39.17
CA LYS A 82 4.02 -16.65 -40.61
C LYS A 82 5.46 -16.91 -41.07
N VAL A 83 6.45 -16.57 -40.25
CA VAL A 83 7.88 -16.74 -40.61
C VAL A 83 8.31 -18.20 -40.53
N PHE A 84 7.78 -18.96 -39.57
CA PHE A 84 8.21 -20.32 -39.29
C PHE A 84 7.29 -21.43 -39.84
N GLU A 85 6.07 -21.09 -40.29
CA GLU A 85 5.12 -22.01 -40.94
C GLU A 85 5.70 -22.80 -42.14
N PRO A 86 6.53 -22.22 -43.02
CA PRO A 86 7.01 -22.94 -44.21
C PRO A 86 8.10 -23.99 -43.93
N SER A 87 8.71 -24.01 -42.73
CA SER A 87 9.95 -24.77 -42.53
C SER A 87 10.15 -25.46 -41.18
N SER A 88 9.53 -25.02 -40.08
CA SER A 88 9.81 -25.59 -38.75
C SER A 88 8.80 -25.17 -37.68
N THR A 89 7.68 -25.89 -37.56
CA THR A 89 6.64 -25.67 -36.53
C THR A 89 7.20 -25.72 -35.11
N TYR A 90 8.18 -26.59 -34.85
CA TYR A 90 8.85 -26.72 -33.55
C TYR A 90 9.60 -25.44 -33.13
N LYS A 91 10.25 -24.75 -34.08
CA LYS A 91 10.99 -23.50 -33.80
C LYS A 91 10.04 -22.36 -33.44
N ALA A 92 8.88 -22.29 -34.11
CA ALA A 92 7.83 -21.33 -33.78
C ALA A 92 7.34 -21.52 -32.34
N HIS A 93 7.06 -22.77 -31.94
CA HIS A 93 6.60 -23.09 -30.59
C HIS A 93 7.61 -22.74 -29.50
N ILE A 94 8.90 -22.99 -29.71
CA ILE A 94 9.95 -22.59 -28.76
C ILE A 94 9.96 -21.06 -28.57
N LEU A 95 9.89 -20.31 -29.68
CA LEU A 95 9.94 -18.85 -29.63
C LEU A 95 8.72 -18.25 -28.91
N LEU A 96 7.53 -18.78 -29.19
CA LEU A 96 6.27 -18.36 -28.55
C LEU A 96 6.26 -18.70 -27.07
N ASN A 97 6.66 -19.92 -26.68
CA ASN A 97 6.70 -20.31 -25.28
C ASN A 97 7.76 -19.54 -24.50
N GLY A 98 8.91 -19.27 -25.11
CA GLY A 98 9.98 -18.46 -24.50
C GLY A 98 9.53 -17.02 -24.27
N SER A 99 8.92 -16.38 -25.26
CA SER A 99 8.42 -15.00 -25.12
C SER A 99 7.25 -14.92 -24.15
N PHE A 100 6.35 -15.92 -24.15
CA PHE A 100 5.27 -16.01 -23.18
C PHE A 100 5.79 -16.10 -21.73
N CYS A 101 6.78 -16.96 -21.49
CA CYS A 101 7.40 -17.12 -20.18
C CYS A 101 8.04 -15.81 -19.70
N PHE A 102 8.72 -15.08 -20.59
CA PHE A 102 9.32 -13.79 -20.27
C PHE A 102 8.27 -12.73 -19.92
N ILE A 103 7.18 -12.63 -20.69
CA ILE A 103 6.07 -11.72 -20.40
C ILE A 103 5.42 -12.08 -19.07
N PHE A 104 5.18 -13.37 -18.82
CA PHE A 104 4.61 -13.85 -17.57
C PHE A 104 5.48 -13.48 -16.37
N LEU A 105 6.80 -13.61 -16.50
CA LEU A 105 7.75 -13.25 -15.44
C LEU A 105 7.71 -11.75 -15.13
N ILE A 106 7.64 -10.88 -16.15
CA ILE A 106 7.47 -9.43 -15.96
C ILE A 106 6.14 -9.13 -15.24
N VAL A 107 5.04 -9.74 -15.69
CA VAL A 107 3.73 -9.56 -15.08
C VAL A 107 3.74 -10.02 -13.62
N LEU A 108 4.41 -11.14 -13.31
CA LEU A 108 4.54 -11.65 -11.95
C LEU A 108 5.28 -10.67 -11.04
N VAL A 109 6.40 -10.09 -11.50
CA VAL A 109 7.15 -9.07 -10.75
C VAL A 109 6.29 -7.83 -10.50
N LEU A 110 5.56 -7.37 -11.51
CA LEU A 110 4.62 -6.25 -11.35
C LEU A 110 3.51 -6.58 -10.35
N LEU A 111 3.00 -7.80 -10.36
CA LEU A 111 1.95 -8.24 -9.43
C LEU A 111 2.45 -8.26 -7.98
N ILE A 112 3.67 -8.77 -7.74
CA ILE A 112 4.32 -8.72 -6.42
C ILE A 112 4.47 -7.26 -5.95
N PHE A 113 4.88 -6.35 -6.84
CA PHE A 113 5.01 -4.94 -6.52
C PHE A 113 3.67 -4.29 -6.16
N VAL A 114 2.61 -4.61 -6.91
CA VAL A 114 1.24 -4.17 -6.61
C VAL A 114 0.81 -4.65 -5.22
N LEU A 115 0.99 -5.94 -4.91
CA LEU A 115 0.66 -6.51 -3.61
C LEU A 115 1.41 -5.80 -2.47
N PHE A 116 2.69 -5.49 -2.68
CA PHE A 116 3.49 -4.74 -1.70
C PHE A 116 2.93 -3.33 -1.45
N ILE A 117 2.56 -2.60 -2.50
CA ILE A 117 1.94 -1.27 -2.38
C ILE A 117 0.64 -1.36 -1.59
N PHE A 118 -0.27 -2.27 -1.98
CA PHE A 118 -1.55 -2.43 -1.29
C PHE A 118 -1.40 -2.87 0.17
N SER A 119 -0.43 -3.74 0.46
CA SER A 119 -0.10 -4.13 1.84
C SER A 119 0.38 -2.93 2.68
N SER A 120 1.28 -2.11 2.14
CA SER A 120 1.72 -0.87 2.79
C SER A 120 0.55 0.11 3.02
N LEU A 121 -0.34 0.23 2.04
CA LEU A 121 -1.53 1.08 2.13
C LEU A 121 -2.48 0.60 3.24
N SER A 122 -2.71 -0.71 3.30
CA SER A 122 -3.55 -1.36 4.31
C SER A 122 -3.02 -1.11 5.73
N ASN A 123 -1.71 -1.21 5.93
CA ASN A 123 -1.10 -0.92 7.24
C ASN A 123 -1.29 0.53 7.67
N ASN A 124 -1.14 1.49 6.75
CA ASN A 124 -1.41 2.91 7.04
C ASN A 124 -2.89 3.15 7.35
N LYS A 125 -3.81 2.49 6.63
CA LYS A 125 -5.26 2.55 6.88
C LYS A 125 -5.62 2.04 8.27
N LYS A 126 -5.05 0.90 8.68
CA LYS A 126 -5.27 0.32 10.02
C LYS A 126 -4.86 1.29 11.12
N LYS A 127 -3.67 1.89 11.01
CA LYS A 127 -3.18 2.89 11.96
C LYS A 127 -4.07 4.13 12.04
N LEU A 128 -4.50 4.64 10.88
CA LEU A 128 -5.40 5.79 10.79
C LEU A 128 -6.74 5.51 11.52
N LEU A 129 -7.32 4.32 11.31
CA LEU A 129 -8.52 3.87 12.02
C LEU A 129 -8.31 3.78 13.54
N MET A 130 -7.18 3.21 13.97
CA MET A 130 -6.86 3.08 15.39
C MET A 130 -6.68 4.44 16.07
N THR A 131 -5.96 5.37 15.44
CA THR A 131 -5.77 6.73 15.96
C THR A 131 -7.10 7.49 16.05
N LYS A 132 -7.97 7.40 15.03
CA LYS A 132 -9.32 8.00 15.08
C LYS A 132 -10.15 7.46 16.23
N LYS A 133 -10.21 6.13 16.37
CA LYS A 133 -10.95 5.48 17.47
C LYS A 133 -10.43 5.89 18.85
N TYR A 134 -9.12 6.05 19.01
CA TYR A 134 -8.52 6.51 20.26
C TYR A 134 -8.92 7.95 20.60
N ILE A 135 -8.83 8.87 19.63
CA ILE A 135 -9.24 10.28 19.79
C ILE A 135 -10.73 10.39 20.16
N ASP A 136 -11.60 9.64 19.47
CA ASP A 136 -13.04 9.64 19.75
C ASP A 136 -13.36 9.12 21.16
N THR A 137 -12.63 8.10 21.61
CA THR A 137 -12.75 7.55 22.97
C THR A 137 -12.34 8.59 24.01
N GLN A 138 -11.24 9.32 23.80
CA GLN A 138 -10.80 10.40 24.69
C GLN A 138 -11.82 11.55 24.74
N LYS A 139 -12.34 11.98 23.59
CA LYS A 139 -13.39 13.01 23.52
C LYS A 139 -14.66 12.60 24.26
N ASN A 140 -15.09 11.35 24.11
CA ASN A 140 -16.28 10.83 24.79
C ASN A 140 -16.09 10.70 26.30
N ASN A 141 -14.93 10.26 26.76
CA ASN A 141 -14.61 10.19 28.20
C ASN A 141 -14.55 11.58 28.84
N LYS A 142 -13.97 12.57 28.14
CA LYS A 142 -13.94 13.96 28.59
C LYS A 142 -15.35 14.57 28.68
N LYS A 143 -16.24 14.27 27.73
CA LYS A 143 -17.66 14.67 27.77
C LYS A 143 -18.42 14.02 28.93
N LYS A 144 -18.23 12.72 29.17
CA LYS A 144 -18.85 12.01 30.30
C LYS A 144 -18.38 12.55 31.66
N GLY A 145 -17.07 12.77 31.84
CA GLY A 145 -16.53 13.35 33.07
C GLY A 145 -17.05 14.76 33.35
N LYS A 146 -17.22 15.58 32.29
CA LYS A 146 -17.81 16.93 32.41
C LYS A 146 -19.30 16.89 32.78
N LYS A 147 -20.04 15.90 32.27
CA LYS A 147 -21.46 15.70 32.61
C LYS A 147 -21.65 15.28 34.07
N ILE A 148 -20.81 14.35 34.56
CA ILE A 148 -20.85 13.88 35.96
C ILE A 148 -20.50 15.00 36.94
N ASN A 149 -19.55 15.88 36.61
CA ASN A 149 -19.25 17.03 37.46
C ASN A 149 -20.39 18.05 37.51
N ASN A 150 -21.10 18.29 36.41
CA ASN A 150 -22.25 19.19 36.41
C ASN A 150 -23.46 18.63 37.19
N GLU A 151 -23.64 17.30 37.23
CA GLU A 151 -24.70 16.64 38.01
C GLU A 151 -24.39 16.57 39.51
N ARG A 152 -23.14 16.80 39.95
CA ARG A 152 -22.76 16.86 41.37
C ARG A 152 -22.79 18.27 41.97
N ILE A 153 -22.97 19.30 41.14
CA ILE A 153 -22.97 20.72 41.55
C ILE A 153 -24.43 21.25 41.66
N LEU A 154 -25.41 20.45 41.25
CA LEU A 154 -26.85 20.65 41.45
C LEU A 154 -27.34 19.80 42.62
#